data_AF-A0AAV8XME8-F1
#
_entry.id   AF-A0AAV8XME8-F1
#
_cell.length_a   1.000
_cell.length_b   1.000
_cell.length_c   1.000
_cell.angle_alpha   90.00
_cell.angle_beta   90.00
_cell.angle_gamma   90.00
#
_symmetry.space_group_name_H-M   'P 1'
#
loop_
_entity.id
_entity.type
_entity.pdbx_description
1 polymer ?
#
loop_
_entity_poly.entity_id
_entity_poly.type
_entity_poly.pdbx_seq_one_letter_code
_entity_poly.pdbx_strand_id
1 'polypeptide(L)'
;MAVKQPLFGVYDYVVLVLVLLISSAIGVYYRFTGGKQKTMQEYLLADKNMPIGPVAFSLMASFMSAITLLGVSSENYTYGIQFIVINFSYGLFTPVAAYLYLPVFF
;
A
#
# COMPACT_ATOMS: atom_id res chain seq x y z
N MET A 1 11.90 35.71 7.20
CA MET A 1 10.50 35.55 7.67
C MET A 1 10.38 34.17 8.30
N ALA A 2 10.25 34.08 9.61
CA ALA A 2 10.01 32.80 10.27
C ALA A 2 8.57 32.37 9.96
N VAL A 3 8.41 31.38 9.08
CA VAL A 3 7.12 30.73 8.84
C VAL A 3 6.70 30.10 10.17
N LYS A 4 5.69 30.68 10.82
CA LYS A 4 5.05 30.07 11.99
C LYS A 4 4.36 28.82 11.47
N GLN A 5 4.99 27.66 11.60
CA GLN A 5 4.35 26.41 11.22
C GLN A 5 3.10 26.26 12.08
N PRO A 6 1.92 26.03 11.48
CA PRO A 6 0.74 25.73 12.28
C PRO A 6 1.06 24.48 13.09
N LEU A 7 1.10 24.59 14.42
CA LEU A 7 1.09 23.40 15.26
C LEU A 7 -0.16 22.60 14.89
N PHE A 8 -0.04 21.27 14.90
CA PHE A 8 -1.13 20.33 14.65
C PHE A 8 -2.42 20.83 15.31
N GLY A 9 -3.41 21.14 14.48
CA GLY A 9 -4.69 21.62 14.96
C GLY A 9 -5.45 20.50 15.66
N VAL A 10 -6.47 20.87 16.43
CA VAL A 10 -7.36 19.89 17.07
C VAL A 10 -7.94 18.92 16.03
N TYR A 11 -8.28 19.42 14.85
CA TYR A 11 -8.81 18.61 13.75
C TYR A 11 -7.78 17.60 13.19
N ASP A 12 -6.50 17.96 13.10
CA ASP A 12 -5.46 17.06 12.60
C ASP A 12 -5.25 15.88 13.56
N TYR A 13 -5.28 16.16 14.87
CA TYR A 13 -5.22 15.12 15.90
C TYR A 13 -6.45 14.21 15.87
N VAL A 14 -7.65 14.77 15.69
CA VAL A 14 -8.88 13.97 15.57
C VAL A 14 -8.80 13.02 14.39
N VAL A 15 -8.39 13.51 13.21
CA VAL A 15 -8.24 12.66 12.02
C VAL A 15 -7.17 11.58 12.22
N LEU A 16 -6.03 11.94 12.80
CA LEU A 16 -4.94 11.00 13.07
C LEU A 16 -5.39 9.87 14.00
N VAL A 17 -6.03 10.21 15.12
CA VAL A 17 -6.53 9.22 16.08
C VAL A 17 -7.61 8.36 15.43
N LEU A 18 -8.52 8.96 14.66
CA LEU A 18 -9.60 8.24 13.99
C LEU A 18 -9.06 7.23 12.97
N VAL A 19 -8.08 7.60 12.13
CA VAL A 19 -7.46 6.70 11.16
C VAL A 19 -6.76 5.52 11.86
N LEU A 20 -6.03 5.79 12.94
CA LEU A 20 -5.36 4.73 13.72
C LEU A 20 -6.38 3.80 14.40
N LEU A 21 -7.47 4.35 14.94
CA LEU A 21 -8.54 3.56 15.55
C LEU A 21 -9.23 2.67 14.52
N ILE A 22 -9.56 3.17 13.33
CA ILE A 22 -10.15 2.36 12.26
C ILE A 22 -9.19 1.25 11.84
N SER A 23 -7.91 1.57 11.62
CA SER A 23 -6.90 0.57 11.22
C SER A 23 -6.75 -0.53 12.27
N SER A 24 -6.66 -0.15 13.55
CA SER A 24 -6.57 -1.10 14.67
C SER A 24 -7.85 -1.92 14.81
N ALA A 25 -9.03 -1.29 14.71
CA ALA A 25 -10.32 -1.96 14.81
C ALA A 25 -10.51 -3.03 13.73
N ILE A 26 -10.07 -2.79 12.50
CA ILE A 26 -10.11 -3.80 11.43
C ILE A 26 -9.23 -5.00 11.81
N GLY A 27 -8.01 -4.76 12.30
CA GLY A 27 -7.12 -5.84 12.75
C GLY A 27 -7.72 -6.67 13.90
N VAL A 28 -8.32 -6.00 14.88
CA VAL A 28 -8.99 -6.64 16.03
C VAL A 28 -10.23 -7.42 15.57
N TYR A 29 -11.03 -6.86 14.66
CA TYR A 29 -12.20 -7.54 14.09
C TYR A 29 -11.80 -8.85 13.40
N TYR A 30 -10.79 -8.83 12.52
CA TYR A 30 -10.32 -10.04 11.85
C TYR A 30 -9.69 -11.05 12.82
N ARG A 31 -9.13 -10.61 13.95
CA ARG A 31 -8.60 -11.50 14.99
C ARG A 31 -9.68 -12.29 15.73
N PHE A 32 -10.88 -11.72 15.90
CA PHE A 32 -12.00 -12.36 16.59
C PHE A 32 -12.97 -13.09 15.64
N THR A 33 -13.17 -12.59 14.42
CA THR A 33 -14.11 -13.15 13.43
C THR A 33 -13.45 -14.10 12.42
N GLY A 34 -12.13 -14.08 12.29
CA GLY A 34 -11.37 -14.83 11.29
C GLY A 34 -11.12 -16.30 11.65
N GLY A 35 -12.17 -17.11 11.86
CA GLY A 35 -12.10 -18.56 12.16
C GLY A 35 -11.35 -19.45 11.13
N LYS A 36 -10.61 -18.82 10.22
CA LYS A 36 -9.81 -19.30 9.09
C LYS A 36 -8.29 -19.06 9.28
N GLN A 37 -7.80 -19.15 10.51
CA GLN A 37 -6.37 -18.95 10.85
C GLN A 37 -5.81 -20.17 11.58
N LYS A 38 -6.32 -21.37 11.30
CA LYS A 38 -5.96 -22.57 12.06
C LYS A 38 -4.69 -23.24 11.55
N THR A 39 -4.30 -22.98 10.30
CA THR A 39 -3.09 -23.55 9.70
C THR A 39 -2.22 -22.44 9.09
N MET A 40 -0.90 -22.67 9.07
CA MET A 40 0.07 -21.74 8.45
C MET A 40 -0.25 -21.50 6.97
N GLN A 41 -0.75 -22.52 6.27
CA GLN A 41 -1.10 -22.45 4.86
C GLN A 41 -2.31 -21.53 4.62
N GLU A 42 -3.33 -21.65 5.46
CA GLU A 42 -4.52 -20.79 5.40
C GLU A 42 -4.19 -19.32 5.77
N TYR A 43 -3.31 -19.11 6.75
CA TYR A 43 -2.90 -17.76 7.18
C TYR A 43 -2.00 -17.05 6.15
N LEU A 44 -1.04 -17.75 5.55
CA LEU A 44 -0.04 -17.15 4.65
C LEU A 44 -0.48 -17.14 3.18
N LEU A 45 -1.22 -18.16 2.74
CA LEU A 45 -1.58 -18.35 1.32
C LEU A 45 -3.09 -18.23 1.06
N ALA A 46 -3.90 -18.11 2.11
CA ALA A 46 -5.37 -18.04 2.02
C ALA A 46 -5.96 -19.12 1.11
N ASP A 47 -5.47 -20.35 1.28
CA ASP A 47 -5.83 -21.54 0.48
C ASP A 47 -5.73 -21.35 -1.05
N LYS A 48 -4.92 -20.40 -1.53
CA LYS A 48 -4.81 -20.01 -2.94
C LYS A 48 -6.16 -19.63 -3.59
N ASN A 49 -7.17 -19.29 -2.79
CA ASN A 49 -8.54 -19.01 -3.26
C ASN A 49 -8.96 -17.57 -2.93
N MET A 50 -8.01 -16.63 -2.97
CA MET A 50 -8.31 -15.20 -2.84
C MET A 50 -8.74 -14.61 -4.18
N PRO A 51 -9.84 -13.85 -4.24
CA PRO A 51 -10.25 -13.16 -5.45
C PRO A 51 -9.22 -12.10 -5.87
N ILE A 52 -9.10 -11.88 -7.18
CA ILE A 52 -8.09 -11.00 -7.79
C ILE A 52 -8.16 -9.55 -7.26
N GLY A 53 -9.35 -9.06 -6.95
CA GLY A 53 -9.56 -7.69 -6.45
C GLY A 53 -8.78 -7.40 -5.17
N PRO A 54 -9.09 -8.07 -4.03
CA PRO A 54 -8.36 -7.91 -2.78
C PRO A 54 -6.85 -8.16 -2.90
N VAL A 55 -6.42 -9.10 -3.75
CA VAL A 55 -5.00 -9.34 -4.02
C VAL A 55 -4.34 -8.13 -4.67
N ALA A 56 -4.98 -7.54 -5.69
CA ALA A 56 -4.47 -6.34 -6.36
C ALA A 56 -4.40 -5.14 -5.40
N PHE A 57 -5.42 -4.93 -4.56
CA PHE A 57 -5.41 -3.87 -3.55
C PHE A 57 -4.31 -4.08 -2.51
N SER A 58 -4.12 -5.31 -2.04
CA SER A 58 -3.04 -5.62 -1.09
C SER A 58 -1.67 -5.38 -1.72
N LEU A 59 -1.47 -5.78 -2.98
CA LEU A 59 -0.21 -5.54 -3.69
C LEU A 59 0.05 -4.04 -3.87
N MET A 60 -0.97 -3.28 -4.25
CA MET A 60 -0.88 -1.81 -4.37
C MET A 60 -0.51 -1.16 -3.04
N ALA A 61 -1.15 -1.60 -1.95
CA ALA A 61 -0.85 -1.09 -0.61
C ALA A 61 0.60 -1.39 -0.19
N SER A 62 1.11 -2.59 -0.49
CA SER A 62 2.50 -2.96 -0.19
C SER A 62 3.54 -2.15 -0.97
N PHE A 63 3.22 -1.70 -2.19
CA PHE A 63 4.12 -0.85 -2.97
C PHE A 63 4.13 0.62 -2.52
N MET A 64 3.07 1.08 -1.87
CA MET A 64 2.96 2.47 -1.44
C MET A 64 3.71 2.72 -0.14
N SER A 65 4.60 3.71 -0.16
CA SER A 65 5.36 4.15 1.01
C SER A 65 5.37 5.67 1.14
N ALA A 66 5.65 6.17 2.35
CA ALA A 66 5.81 7.61 2.60
C ALA A 66 6.96 8.21 1.77
N ILE A 67 8.02 7.43 1.53
CA ILE A 67 9.17 7.84 0.71
C ILE A 67 8.73 8.03 -0.73
N THR A 68 7.92 7.12 -1.27
CA THR A 68 7.40 7.26 -2.64
C THR A 68 6.58 8.55 -2.76
N LEU A 69 5.62 8.79 -1.86
CA LEU A 69 4.73 9.94 -1.97
C LEU A 69 5.48 11.29 -1.90
N LEU A 70 6.36 11.44 -0.90
CA LEU A 70 7.13 12.67 -0.70
C LEU A 70 8.30 12.79 -1.69
N GLY A 71 8.98 11.68 -1.98
CA GLY A 71 10.12 11.61 -2.88
C GLY A 71 9.76 11.90 -4.33
N VAL A 72 8.69 11.27 -4.84
CA VAL A 72 8.21 11.52 -6.22
C VAL A 72 7.79 12.97 -6.40
N SER A 73 7.11 13.53 -5.40
CA SER A 73 6.71 14.94 -5.42
C SER A 73 7.95 15.84 -5.44
N SER A 74 8.91 15.63 -4.53
CA SER A 74 10.16 16.39 -4.46
C SER A 74 10.98 16.29 -5.75
N GLU A 75 11.02 15.11 -6.37
CA GLU A 75 11.73 14.89 -7.62
C GLU A 75 11.06 15.65 -8.76
N ASN A 76 9.74 15.57 -8.88
CA ASN A 76 8.99 16.30 -9.90
C ASN A 76 9.09 17.83 -9.72
N TYR A 77 9.16 18.33 -8.49
CA TYR A 77 9.39 19.76 -8.23
C TYR A 77 10.79 20.23 -8.64
N THR A 78 11.80 19.36 -8.58
CA THR A 78 13.20 19.73 -8.82
C THR A 78 13.64 19.47 -10.27
N TYR A 79 13.21 18.35 -10.85
CA TYR A 79 13.64 17.85 -12.16
C TYR A 79 12.52 17.85 -13.22
N GLY A 80 11.30 18.24 -12.84
CA GLY A 80 10.14 18.26 -13.74
C GLY A 80 9.57 16.88 -14.04
N ILE A 81 8.92 16.74 -15.21
CA ILE A 81 8.05 15.60 -15.56
C ILE A 81 8.84 14.31 -15.90
N GLN A 82 10.17 14.33 -15.90
CA GLN A 82 10.99 13.19 -16.32
C GLN A 82 10.68 11.88 -15.55
N PHE A 83 10.27 11.98 -14.29
CA PHE A 83 9.90 10.81 -13.48
C PHE A 83 8.70 10.03 -14.05
N ILE A 84 7.87 10.62 -14.91
CA ILE A 84 6.71 9.94 -15.50
C ILE A 84 7.09 8.70 -16.33
N VAL A 85 8.33 8.65 -16.84
CA VAL A 85 8.86 7.52 -17.60
C VAL A 85 8.80 6.22 -16.80
N ILE A 86 8.89 6.28 -15.46
CA ILE A 86 8.79 5.08 -14.62
C ILE A 86 7.42 4.40 -14.73
N ASN A 87 6.34 5.17 -14.91
CA ASN A 87 4.99 4.62 -15.05
C ASN A 87 4.85 3.83 -16.35
N PHE A 88 5.45 4.31 -17.44
CA PHE A 88 5.50 3.58 -18.71
C PHE A 88 6.30 2.29 -18.59
N SER A 89 7.46 2.34 -17.92
CA SER A 89 8.28 1.16 -17.65
C SER A 89 7.54 0.12 -16.79
N TYR A 90 6.82 0.54 -15.74
CA TYR A 90 5.98 -0.37 -14.94
C TYR A 90 4.87 -1.00 -15.77
N GLY A 91 4.19 -0.23 -16.61
CA GLY A 91 3.13 -0.74 -17.50
C GLY A 91 3.65 -1.81 -18.47
N LEU A 92 4.83 -1.62 -19.04
CA LEU A 92 5.45 -2.59 -19.96
C LEU A 92 6.03 -3.81 -19.24
N PHE A 93 6.62 -3.64 -18.07
CA PHE A 93 7.27 -4.74 -17.34
C PHE A 93 6.27 -5.63 -16.59
N THR A 94 5.11 -5.10 -16.21
CA THR A 94 4.05 -5.87 -15.51
C THR A 94 3.60 -7.12 -16.27
N PRO A 95 3.25 -7.08 -17.58
CA PRO A 95 2.89 -8.30 -18.31
C PRO A 95 4.08 -9.25 -18.47
N VAL A 96 5.30 -8.72 -18.66
CA VAL A 96 6.51 -9.56 -18.76
C VAL A 96 6.74 -10.33 -17.46
N ALA A 97 6.61 -9.67 -16.31
CA ALA A 97 6.72 -10.33 -15.00
C ALA A 97 5.58 -11.33 -14.75
N ALA A 98 4.34 -11.01 -15.18
CA ALA A 98 3.20 -11.89 -15.02
C ALA A 98 3.33 -13.20 -15.84
N TYR A 99 3.86 -13.13 -17.07
CA TYR A 99 3.96 -14.30 -17.95
C TYR A 99 5.29 -15.06 -17.86
N LEU A 100 6.38 -14.43 -17.41
CA LEU A 100 7.70 -15.09 -17.33
C LEU A 100 8.09 -15.47 -15.91
N TYR A 101 7.83 -14.61 -14.91
CA TYR A 101 8.26 -14.84 -13.53
C TYR A 101 7.22 -15.63 -12.72
N LEU A 102 5.95 -15.23 -12.80
CA LEU A 102 4.88 -15.87 -12.04
C LEU A 102 4.78 -17.41 -12.25
N PRO A 103 4.86 -17.97 -13.47
CA PRO A 103 4.78 -19.42 -13.68
C PRO A 103 6.05 -20.20 -13.27
N VAL A 104 7.14 -19.52 -12.93
CA VAL A 104 8.37 -20.18 -12.46
C VAL A 104 8.38 -20.32 -10.93
N PHE A 105 7.74 -19.39 -10.22
CA PHE A 105 7.73 -19.35 -8.75
C PHE A 105 6.45 -19.93 -8.11
N PHE A 106 5.38 -20.11 -8.89
CA PHE A 106 4.08 -20.64 -8.43
C PHE A 106 3.58 -21.76 -9.34
#